data_AF-A0A7X9A4P5-F1
#
_entry.id   AF-A0A7X9A4P5-F1
#
_cell.length_a   1.000
_cell.length_b   1.000
_cell.length_c   1.000
_cell.angle_alpha   90.00
_cell.angle_beta   90.00
_cell.angle_gamma   90.00
#
_symmetry.space_group_name_H-M   'P 1'
#
loop_
_entity.id
_entity.type
_entity.pdbx_description
1 polymer ?
#
loop_
_entity_poly.entity_id
_entity_poly.type
_entity_poly.pdbx_seq_one_letter_code
_entity_poly.pdbx_strand_id
1 'polypeptide(L)'
;NKYGETLLDIALRNGFLEVVEFLTSHEESSLYIKNIEKNPLRHAVVKTDYDKVRYLKYLGTNDIKDEYLLYAYDYARRDQNKEILLLLD
;
A
#
# COMPACT_ATOMS: atom_id res chain seq x y z
N ASN A 1 5.31 -4.45 12.66
CA ASN A 1 6.22 -4.74 13.82
C ASN A 1 7.33 -5.70 13.38
N LYS A 2 8.12 -6.34 14.27
CA LYS A 2 9.15 -7.33 13.87
C LYS A 2 8.62 -8.57 13.13
N TYR A 3 7.29 -8.74 13.11
CA TYR A 3 6.57 -9.80 12.42
C TYR A 3 5.87 -9.32 11.14
N GLY A 4 6.05 -8.06 10.75
CA GLY A 4 5.36 -7.50 9.58
C GLY A 4 3.86 -7.25 9.75
N GLU A 5 3.31 -7.42 10.97
CA GLU A 5 1.87 -7.18 11.21
C GLU A 5 1.52 -5.70 10.91
N THR A 6 0.42 -5.53 10.20
CA THR A 6 -0.27 -4.25 9.96
C THR A 6 -1.09 -3.86 11.19
N LEU A 7 -1.59 -2.61 11.21
CA LEU A 7 -2.50 -2.18 12.26
C LEU A 7 -3.82 -2.97 12.24
N LEU A 8 -4.28 -3.37 11.05
CA LEU A 8 -5.48 -4.20 10.88
C LEU A 8 -5.26 -5.62 11.44
N ASP A 9 -4.09 -6.24 11.19
CA ASP A 9 -3.76 -7.56 11.74
C ASP A 9 -3.78 -7.54 13.27
N ILE A 10 -3.20 -6.49 13.86
CA ILE A 10 -3.19 -6.31 15.32
C ILE A 10 -4.62 -6.12 15.84
N ALA A 11 -5.45 -5.30 15.17
CA ALA A 11 -6.83 -5.07 15.58
C ALA A 11 -7.69 -6.34 15.51
N LEU A 12 -7.58 -7.12 14.43
CA LEU A 12 -8.25 -8.40 14.25
C LEU A 12 -7.85 -9.41 15.34
N ARG A 13 -6.54 -9.55 15.60
CA ARG A 13 -6.02 -10.47 16.61
C ARG A 13 -6.50 -10.16 18.03
N ASN A 14 -6.73 -8.88 18.33
CA ASN A 14 -7.19 -8.44 19.66
C ASN A 14 -8.71 -8.26 19.74
N GLY A 15 -9.46 -8.53 18.67
CA GLY A 15 -10.91 -8.40 18.65
C GLY A 15 -11.42 -6.96 18.76
N PHE A 16 -10.62 -5.97 18.33
CA PHE A 16 -11.00 -4.56 18.36
C PHE A 16 -11.90 -4.21 17.16
N LEU A 17 -13.16 -4.66 17.22
CA LEU A 17 -14.10 -4.58 16.10
C LEU A 17 -14.32 -3.14 15.60
N GLU A 18 -14.46 -2.16 16.49
CA GLU A 18 -14.64 -0.75 16.11
C GLU A 18 -13.41 -0.20 15.38
N VAL A 19 -12.21 -0.66 15.77
CA VAL A 19 -10.97 -0.29 15.10
C VAL A 19 -10.87 -0.96 13.73
N VAL A 20 -11.31 -2.23 13.62
CA VAL A 20 -11.38 -2.94 12.33
C VAL A 20 -12.33 -2.21 11.38
N GLU A 21 -13.54 -1.89 11.82
CA GLU A 21 -14.52 -1.15 11.01
C GLU A 21 -13.99 0.21 10.58
N PHE A 22 -13.36 0.95 11.49
CA PHE A 22 -12.73 2.23 11.18
C PHE A 22 -11.63 2.10 10.12
N LEU A 23 -10.75 1.10 10.25
CA LEU A 23 -9.66 0.89 9.30
C LEU A 23 -10.18 0.44 7.93
N THR A 24 -11.12 -0.50 7.87
CA THR A 24 -11.71 -0.98 6.61
C THR A 24 -12.49 0.13 5.89
N SER A 25 -13.34 0.86 6.61
CA SER A 25 -14.10 1.98 6.02
C SER A 25 -13.18 3.09 5.51
N HIS A 26 -12.02 3.28 6.14
CA HIS A 26 -11.03 4.23 5.65
C HIS A 26 -10.38 3.80 4.34
N GLU A 27 -10.02 2.52 4.18
CA GLU A 27 -9.44 1.98 2.93
C GLU A 27 -10.41 2.02 1.75
N GLU A 28 -11.70 1.86 2.02
CA GLU A 28 -12.75 1.98 1.00
C GLU A 28 -13.14 3.44 0.71
N SER A 29 -12.60 4.40 1.47
CA SER A 29 -12.96 5.80 1.32
C SER A 29 -12.42 6.39 0.01
N SER A 30 -13.22 7.27 -0.59
CA SER A 30 -12.81 8.01 -1.80
C SER A 30 -11.54 8.85 -1.60
N LEU A 31 -11.25 9.27 -0.36
CA LEU A 31 -10.03 10.00 -0.01
C LEU A 31 -8.80 9.11 -0.12
N TYR A 32 -8.87 7.89 0.42
CA TYR A 32 -7.79 6.92 0.37
C TYR A 32 -7.48 6.51 -1.08
N ILE A 33 -8.51 6.23 -1.88
CA ILE A 33 -8.36 5.88 -3.30
C ILE A 33 -7.69 7.03 -4.06
N LYS A 34 -8.17 8.26 -3.88
CA LYS A 34 -7.55 9.45 -4.52
C LYS A 34 -6.11 9.64 -4.08
N ASN A 35 -5.79 9.39 -2.81
CA ASN A 35 -4.41 9.48 -2.33
C ASN A 35 -3.49 8.45 -3.02
N ILE A 36 -3.97 7.24 -3.27
CA ILE A 36 -3.24 6.23 -4.04
C ILE A 36 -3.02 6.70 -5.49
N GLU A 37 -4.07 7.20 -6.12
CA GLU A 37 -4.06 7.65 -7.54
C GLU A 37 -3.13 8.85 -7.80
N LYS A 38 -2.83 9.67 -6.79
CA LYS A 38 -1.91 10.82 -6.91
C LYS A 38 -0.50 10.42 -7.33
N ASN A 39 -0.07 9.19 -7.04
CA ASN A 39 1.24 8.70 -7.42
C ASN A 39 1.09 7.51 -8.39
N PRO A 40 1.60 7.61 -9.64
CA PRO A 40 1.42 6.57 -10.64
C PRO A 40 2.11 5.25 -10.27
N LEU A 41 3.25 5.30 -9.56
CA LEU A 41 3.96 4.11 -9.09
C LEU A 41 3.16 3.42 -7.98
N ARG A 42 2.68 4.16 -6.98
CA ARG A 42 1.83 3.60 -5.92
C ARG A 42 0.53 3.01 -6.49
N HIS A 43 -0.12 3.71 -7.42
CA HIS A 43 -1.33 3.20 -8.05
C HIS A 43 -1.07 1.89 -8.80
N ALA A 44 0.02 1.80 -9.57
CA ALA A 44 0.39 0.56 -10.26
C ALA A 44 0.65 -0.60 -9.29
N VAL A 45 1.32 -0.33 -8.17
CA VAL A 45 1.55 -1.30 -7.09
C VAL A 45 0.24 -1.83 -6.52
N VAL A 46 -0.68 -0.96 -6.11
CA VAL A 46 -1.96 -1.36 -5.51
C VAL A 46 -2.84 -2.12 -6.52
N LYS A 47 -2.76 -1.78 -7.82
CA LYS A 47 -3.45 -2.51 -8.88
C LYS A 47 -2.74 -3.80 -9.30
N THR A 48 -1.59 -4.11 -8.72
CA THR A 48 -0.77 -5.29 -9.08
C THR A 48 -0.40 -5.30 -10.57
N ASP A 49 -0.17 -4.11 -11.14
CA ASP A 49 0.16 -3.90 -12.55
C ASP A 49 1.68 -3.98 -12.75
N TYR A 50 2.21 -5.21 -12.84
CA TYR A 50 3.64 -5.49 -12.90
C TYR A 50 4.35 -4.77 -14.05
N ASP A 51 3.73 -4.73 -15.24
CA ASP A 51 4.31 -4.10 -16.42
C ASP A 51 4.43 -2.59 -16.23
N LYS A 52 3.41 -1.97 -15.64
CA LYS A 52 3.43 -0.55 -15.33
C LYS A 52 4.42 -0.21 -14.21
N VAL A 53 4.57 -1.06 -13.20
CA VAL A 53 5.61 -0.90 -12.17
C VAL A 53 6.99 -0.94 -12.81
N ARG A 54 7.28 -1.94 -13.66
CA ARG A 54 8.55 -2.02 -14.41
C ARG A 54 8.80 -0.77 -15.24
N TYR A 55 7.80 -0.34 -16.00
CA TYR A 55 7.90 0.83 -16.86
C TYR A 55 8.17 2.11 -16.07
N LEU A 56 7.45 2.34 -14.97
CA LEU A 56 7.63 3.55 -14.15
C LEU A 56 8.97 3.56 -13.42
N LYS A 57 9.46 2.40 -12.96
CA LYS A 57 10.81 2.25 -12.40
C LYS A 57 11.89 2.53 -13.45
N TYR A 58 11.73 1.99 -14.65
CA TYR A 58 12.64 2.27 -15.76
C TYR A 58 12.74 3.76 -16.10
N LEU A 59 11.62 4.49 -16.04
CA LEU A 59 11.58 5.95 -16.22
C LEU A 59 12.20 6.74 -15.06
N GLY A 60 12.65 6.08 -13.98
CA GLY A 60 13.20 6.75 -12.80
C GLY A 60 12.14 7.45 -11.95
N THR A 61 10.90 6.95 -11.95
CA THR A 61 9.84 7.52 -11.10
C THR A 61 10.22 7.32 -9.63
N ASN A 62 10.35 8.43 -8.90
CA ASN A 62 10.67 8.38 -7.48
C ASN A 62 9.53 7.80 -6.66
N ASP A 63 9.86 6.90 -5.75
CA ASP A 63 8.95 6.49 -4.69
C ASP A 63 8.94 7.59 -3.61
N ILE A 64 7.79 8.25 -3.45
CA ILE A 64 7.60 9.35 -2.50
C ILE A 64 6.50 9.02 -1.52
N LYS A 65 6.66 9.49 -0.28
CA LYS A 65 5.66 9.36 0.76
C LYS A 65 4.37 10.09 0.38
N ASP A 66 3.24 9.52 0.77
CA ASP A 66 1.95 10.21 0.73
C ASP A 66 1.62 10.94 2.03
N GLU A 67 0.37 11.39 2.09
CA GLU A 67 -0.27 12.00 3.24
C GLU A 67 -0.27 11.09 4.48
N TYR A 68 -0.09 9.77 4.30
CA TYR A 68 0.04 8.77 5.38
C TYR A 68 1.51 8.40 5.66
N LEU A 69 2.45 9.08 5.02
CA LEU A 69 3.89 8.83 5.12
C LEU A 69 4.34 7.46 4.58
N LEU A 70 3.55 6.85 3.70
CA LEU A 70 3.80 5.54 3.11
C LEU A 70 4.37 5.63 1.69
N TYR A 71 5.33 4.78 1.39
CA TYR A 71 5.88 4.58 0.05
C TYR A 71 5.04 3.56 -0.74
N ALA A 72 5.19 3.51 -2.06
CA ALA A 72 4.62 2.43 -2.88
C ALA A 72 5.08 1.05 -2.37
N TYR A 73 6.34 0.95 -1.92
CA TYR A 73 6.86 -0.25 -1.25
C TYR A 73 6.02 -0.71 -0.04
N ASP A 74 5.51 0.22 0.78
CA ASP A 74 4.73 -0.13 1.97
C ASP A 74 3.40 -0.79 1.62
N TYR A 75 2.77 -0.36 0.52
CA TYR A 75 1.54 -0.97 0.00
C TYR A 75 1.81 -2.38 -0.53
N ALA A 76 2.88 -2.57 -1.32
CA ALA A 76 3.28 -3.89 -1.79
C ALA A 76 3.56 -4.86 -0.64
N ARG A 77 4.21 -4.36 0.43
CA ARG A 77 4.52 -5.12 1.64
C ARG A 77 3.26 -5.53 2.38
N ARG A 78 2.30 -4.62 2.54
CA ARG A 78 1.00 -4.89 3.18
C ARG A 78 0.25 -6.01 2.46
N ASP A 79 0.24 -5.95 1.13
CA ASP A 79 -0.45 -6.94 0.29
C ASP A 79 0.36 -8.25 0.15
N GLN A 80 1.53 -8.34 0.80
CA GLN A 80 2.48 -9.46 0.76
C GLN A 80 2.87 -9.87 -0.66
N ASN A 81 2.85 -8.91 -1.60
CA ASN A 81 3.14 -9.17 -2.99
C ASN A 81 4.66 -9.18 -3.25
N LYS A 82 5.25 -10.37 -3.12
CA LYS A 82 6.70 -10.59 -3.28
C LYS A 82 7.23 -10.15 -4.64
N GLU A 83 6.47 -10.35 -5.71
CA GLU A 83 6.89 -9.97 -7.05
C GLU A 83 6.96 -8.45 -7.20
N ILE A 84 5.96 -7.72 -6.70
CA ILE A 84 6.03 -6.24 -6.69
C ILE A 84 7.17 -5.75 -5.80
N LEU A 85 7.41 -6.38 -4.65
CA LEU A 85 8.53 -6.01 -3.77
C LEU A 85 9.87 -6.13 -4.50
N LEU A 86 10.09 -7.23 -5.25
CA LEU A 86 11.28 -7.42 -6.07
C LEU A 86 11.42 -6.38 -7.20
N LEU A 87 10.32 -5.86 -7.72
CA LEU A 87 10.32 -4.79 -8.72
C LEU A 87 10.58 -3.41 -8.11
N LEU A 88 10.39 -3.26 -6.79
CA LEU A 88 10.55 -2.00 -6.07
C LEU A 88 11.91 -1.87 -5.36
N ASP A 89 12.61 -2.98 -5.12
CA ASP A 89 14.02 -3.00 -4.73
C ASP A 89 14.93 -2.42 -5.84
#